data_AF-A0A2J6S8B5-F1
#
_entry.id   AF-A0A2J6S8B5-F1
#
_cell.length_a   1.000
_cell.length_b   1.000
_cell.length_c   1.000
_cell.angle_alpha   90.00
_cell.angle_beta   90.00
_cell.angle_gamma   90.00
#
_symmetry.space_group_name_H-M   'P 1'
#
loop_
_entity.id
_entity.type
_entity.pdbx_description
1 polymer ?
#
loop_
_entity_poly.entity_id
_entity_poly.type
_entity_poly.pdbx_seq_one_letter_code
_entity_poly.pdbx_strand_id
1 'polypeptide(L)' 'MCMKTTCSTCQKATWSGCGAHVPGVMDSIPSSQRCTCEPKIERDGKKYPP' A
#
# COMPACT_ATOMS: atom_id res chain seq x y z
N MET A 1 8.49 6.77 -9.04
CA MET A 1 8.64 6.90 -7.57
C MET A 1 7.45 6.25 -6.91
N CYS A 2 7.65 5.42 -5.88
CA CYS A 2 6.53 4.99 -5.02
C CYS A 2 6.46 5.95 -3.84
N MET A 3 5.26 6.42 -3.51
CA MET A 3 5.01 7.36 -2.43
C MET A 3 3.78 6.95 -1.64
N LYS A 4 3.71 7.29 -0.34
CA LYS A 4 2.49 7.09 0.43
C LYS A 4 1.41 8.05 -0.08
N THR A 5 0.19 7.56 -0.23
CA THR A 5 -0.98 8.39 -0.55
C THR A 5 -2.18 7.89 0.25
N THR A 6 -3.30 8.60 0.19
CA THR A 6 -4.53 8.17 0.86
C THR A 6 -5.47 7.57 -0.19
N CYS A 7 -6.01 6.40 0.09
CA CYS A 7 -6.99 5.76 -0.79
C CYS A 7 -8.29 6.56 -0.79
N SER A 8 -8.78 6.95 -1.97
CA SER A 8 -10.04 7.71 -2.08
C SER A 8 -11.28 6.89 -1.67
N THR A 9 -11.20 5.55 -1.73
CA THR A 9 -12.32 4.66 -1.41
C THR A 9 -12.46 4.43 0.10
N CYS A 10 -11.39 3.97 0.75
CA CYS A 10 -11.43 3.64 2.18
C CYS A 10 -10.80 4.69 3.09
N GLN A 11 -10.23 5.77 2.54
CA GLN A 11 -9.57 6.86 3.28
C GLN A 11 -8.40 6.43 4.17
N LYS A 12 -7.88 5.21 3.95
CA LYS A 12 -6.69 4.67 4.62
C LYS A 12 -5.43 4.95 3.81
N ALA A 13 -4.27 4.82 4.44
CA ALA A 13 -2.99 5.00 3.77
C ALA A 13 -2.77 3.87 2.75
N THR A 14 -2.60 4.25 1.49
CA THR A 14 -2.12 3.38 0.41
C THR A 14 -0.80 3.93 -0.11
N TRP A 15 -0.31 3.35 -1.20
CA TRP A 15 0.87 3.82 -1.90
C TRP A 15 0.49 4.05 -3.37
N SER A 16 1.24 4.89 -4.06
CA SER A 16 1.07 5.10 -5.50
C SER A 16 2.44 5.10 -6.17
N GLY A 17 2.55 4.39 -7.30
CA GLY A 17 3.79 4.25 -8.06
C GLY A 17 3.90 2.90 -8.79
N CYS A 18 5.13 2.45 -9.01
CA CYS A 18 5.45 1.27 -9.80
C CYS A 18 5.41 -0.07 -9.03
N GLY A 19 5.09 -0.09 -7.74
CA GLY A 19 5.00 -1.34 -6.96
C GLY A 19 6.34 -1.86 -6.43
N ALA A 20 7.46 -1.40 -6.97
CA ALA A 20 8.79 -1.90 -6.62
C ALA A 20 9.28 -1.46 -5.22
N HIS A 21 8.83 -0.30 -4.72
CA HIS A 21 9.27 0.24 -3.43
C HIS A 21 8.17 0.23 -2.36
N VAL A 22 7.09 -0.52 -2.60
CA VAL A 22 5.94 -0.64 -1.71
C VAL A 22 6.31 -1.16 -0.33
N PRO A 23 7.17 -2.19 -0.19
CA PRO A 23 7.58 -2.65 1.12
C PRO A 23 8.14 -1.51 1.97
N GLY A 24 9.05 -0.67 1.44
CA GLY A 24 9.64 0.44 2.19
C GLY A 24 8.61 1.51 2.61
N VAL A 25 7.64 1.81 1.76
CA VAL A 25 6.59 2.80 2.06
C VAL A 25 5.58 2.27 3.07
N MET A 26 5.13 1.02 2.88
CA MET A 26 4.11 0.38 3.70
C MET A 26 4.65 -0.14 5.02
N ASP A 27 5.91 -0.60 5.11
CA ASP A 27 6.48 -1.13 6.37
C ASP A 27 6.41 -0.11 7.50
N SER A 28 6.60 1.17 7.18
CA SER A 28 6.50 2.29 8.13
C SER A 28 5.06 2.56 8.61
N ILE A 29 4.05 2.01 7.93
CA ILE A 29 2.64 2.24 8.21
C ILE A 29 2.08 1.01 8.95
N PRO A 30 1.44 1.16 10.12
CA PRO A 30 0.79 0.04 10.80
C PRO A 30 -0.30 -0.60 9.95
N SER A 31 -0.46 -1.92 10.00
CA SER A 31 -1.47 -2.64 9.21
C SER A 31 -2.91 -2.11 9.39
N SER A 32 -3.24 -1.58 10.57
CA SER A 32 -4.55 -0.97 10.84
C SER A 32 -4.82 0.30 10.04
N GLN A 33 -3.76 1.02 9.63
CA GLN A 33 -3.85 2.25 8.83
C GLN A 33 -3.64 2.01 7.34
N ARG A 34 -3.28 0.79 6.94
CA ARG A 34 -3.10 0.43 5.52
C ARG A 34 -4.46 0.23 4.85
N CYS A 35 -4.53 0.62 3.57
CA CYS A 35 -5.66 0.33 2.72
C CYS A 35 -5.93 -1.17 2.67
N THR A 36 -7.21 -1.53 2.76
CA THR A 36 -7.70 -2.91 2.74
C THR A 36 -8.49 -3.22 1.47
N CYS A 37 -8.50 -2.31 0.49
CA CYS A 37 -9.17 -2.49 -0.80
C CYS A 37 -8.53 -3.62 -1.60
N GLU A 38 -9.33 -4.20 -2.49
CA GLU A 38 -8.93 -5.23 -3.44
C GLU A 38 -8.97 -4.64 -4.87
N PRO A 39 -8.15 -5.15 -5.82
CA PRO A 39 -7.24 -6.29 -5.68
C PRO A 39 -5.92 -5.94 -4.98
N LYS A 40 -5.44 -6.82 -4.10
CA LYS A 40 -4.13 -6.67 -3.48
C LYS A 40 -3.04 -7.16 -4.44
N ILE A 41 -1.93 -6.44 -4.53
CA ILE A 41 -0.76 -6.90 -5.26
C ILE A 41 0.13 -7.74 -4.34
N GLU A 42 0.69 -8.84 -4.84
CA GLU A 42 1.68 -9.62 -4.12
C GLU A 42 3.10 -9.22 -4.52
N ARG A 43 3.91 -8.83 -3.53
CA ARG A 43 5.33 -8.53 -3.70
C ARG A 43 6.12 -9.09 -2.54
N ASP A 44 7.17 -9.86 -2.85
CA ASP A 44 8.08 -10.43 -1.85
C ASP A 44 7.33 -11.29 -0.80
N GLY A 45 6.30 -12.02 -1.24
CA GLY A 45 5.43 -12.80 -0.35
C GLY A 45 4.49 -11.99 0.55
N LYS A 46 4.49 -10.66 0.44
CA LYS A 46 3.58 -9.76 1.17
C LYS A 46 2.49 -9.22 0.24
N LYS A 47 1.25 -9.21 0.72
CA LYS A 47 0.09 -8.62 0.04
C LYS A 47 -0.03 -7.14 0.40
N TYR A 48 -0.02 -6.28 -0.62
CA TYR A 48 -0.19 -4.85 -0.47
C TYR A 48 -1.47 -4.37 -1.16
N PRO A 49 -2.10 -3.30 -0.65
CA PRO A 49 -3.23 -2.68 -1.31
C PRO A 49 -2.88 -2.18 -2.73
N PRO A 50 -3.90 -1.98 -3.59
CA PRO A 50 -3.73 -1.39 -4.90
C PRO A 50 -3.36 0.10 -4.84
#